data_AF-A0A1L1SVI6-F1
#
_entry.id   AF-A0A1L1SVI6-F1
#
_cell.length_a   1.000
_cell.length_b   1.000
_cell.length_c   1.000
_cell.angle_alpha   90.00
_cell.angle_beta   90.00
_cell.angle_gamma   90.00
#
_symmetry.space_group_name_H-M   'P 1'
#
loop_
_entity.id
_entity.type
_entity.pdbx_description
1 polymer ?
#
loop_
_entity_poly.entity_id
_entity_poly.type
_entity_poly.pdbx_seq_one_letter_code
_entity_poly.pdbx_strand_id
1 'polypeptide(L)'
;MVGTMPLCGRRAILEDSKADGTEAQPLVPTGCLMVLLHWPGPEGGEPWVTFSQTSLTAEEVCIHIAHKVGITPPCLNLFALYNAQAKVWLPPNHILDTSQDMNLYFRMRFYFRNWHGMNPQEPAVYRCGFPGAETSSDRAEQGVQLLDSASFEYLFEQV
;
A
#
# COMPACT_ATOMS: atom_id res chain seq x y z
N MET A 1 3.98 13.31 -42.63
CA MET A 1 5.09 13.72 -41.74
C MET A 1 5.09 12.79 -40.55
N VAL A 2 5.98 11.80 -40.56
CA VAL A 2 6.19 10.85 -39.47
C VAL A 2 7.33 11.40 -38.63
N GLY A 3 7.06 11.75 -37.37
CA GLY A 3 8.06 12.24 -36.43
C GLY A 3 8.89 11.08 -35.89
N THR A 4 10.16 11.05 -36.24
CA THR A 4 11.15 10.07 -35.80
C THR A 4 11.48 10.28 -34.32
N MET A 5 11.28 9.26 -33.49
CA MET A 5 11.70 9.25 -32.09
C MET A 5 13.22 9.06 -31.97
N PRO A 6 13.91 9.71 -31.02
CA PRO A 6 15.31 9.45 -30.77
C PRO A 6 15.49 8.21 -29.89
N LEU A 7 16.21 7.22 -30.43
CA LEU A 7 16.69 6.04 -29.72
C LEU A 7 17.77 6.47 -28.71
N CYS A 8 17.51 6.26 -27.42
CA CYS A 8 18.49 6.50 -26.37
C CYS A 8 19.56 5.39 -26.41
N GLY A 9 20.75 5.72 -26.93
CA GLY A 9 21.88 4.81 -27.05
C GLY A 9 22.55 4.54 -25.71
N ARG A 10 22.66 3.25 -25.33
CA ARG A 10 23.54 2.79 -24.25
C ARG A 10 24.99 3.06 -24.62
N ARG A 11 25.70 3.86 -23.82
CA ARG A 11 27.16 4.02 -23.89
C ARG A 11 27.80 3.27 -22.72
N ALA A 12 28.73 2.37 -23.02
CA ALA A 12 29.49 1.61 -22.05
C ALA A 12 30.55 2.48 -21.36
N ILE A 13 30.51 2.38 -20.03
CA ILE A 13 31.51 2.52 -18.95
C ILE A 13 32.93 2.96 -19.35
N LEU A 14 33.39 4.04 -18.71
CA LEU A 14 34.79 4.20 -18.31
C LEU A 14 34.80 4.25 -16.77
N GLU A 15 35.54 3.33 -16.16
CA GLU A 15 35.76 3.29 -14.72
C GLU A 15 36.66 4.45 -14.28
N ASP A 16 36.27 5.13 -13.20
CA ASP A 16 37.24 5.77 -12.31
C ASP A 16 36.71 5.80 -10.85
N SER A 17 37.46 5.10 -9.99
CA SER A 17 37.73 5.38 -8.58
C SER A 17 36.60 5.68 -7.57
N LYS A 18 36.26 4.61 -6.82
CA LYS A 18 36.26 4.54 -5.34
C LYS A 18 35.50 5.62 -4.54
N ALA A 19 34.28 5.29 -4.16
CA ALA A 19 33.76 5.57 -2.81
C ALA A 19 32.81 4.43 -2.42
N ASP A 20 33.13 3.76 -1.32
CA ASP A 20 32.34 2.72 -0.67
C ASP A 20 31.04 3.36 -0.16
N GLY A 21 30.01 3.36 -1.01
CA GLY A 21 28.67 3.77 -0.65
C GLY A 21 28.02 2.64 0.12
N THR A 22 28.18 2.66 1.45
CA THR A 22 27.29 1.94 2.34
C THR A 22 25.87 2.34 1.96
N GLU A 23 25.14 1.43 1.32
CA GLU A 23 23.70 1.54 1.13
C GLU A 23 23.14 1.72 2.54
N ALA A 24 22.75 2.96 2.85
CA ALA A 24 22.37 3.35 4.19
C ALA A 24 21.07 2.62 4.52
N GLN A 25 21.20 1.48 5.20
CA GLN A 25 20.07 0.86 5.87
C GLN A 25 19.46 1.93 6.78
N PRO A 26 18.12 2.10 6.77
CA PRO A 26 17.46 3.07 7.62
C PRO A 26 17.94 2.89 9.06
N LEU A 27 18.60 3.91 9.60
CA LEU A 27 19.06 3.92 10.99
C LEU A 27 17.80 3.99 11.86
N VAL A 28 17.29 2.84 12.29
CA VAL A 28 16.12 2.77 13.16
C VAL A 28 16.48 3.46 14.48
N PRO A 29 15.82 4.56 14.86
CA PRO A 29 16.02 5.14 16.18
C PRO A 29 15.65 4.08 17.23
N THR A 30 16.59 3.72 18.09
CA THR A 30 16.39 2.67 19.10
C THR A 30 15.17 3.00 19.95
N GLY A 31 14.17 2.11 19.98
CA GLY A 31 12.92 2.29 20.73
C GLY A 31 11.75 2.90 19.95
N CYS A 32 11.79 2.92 18.61
CA CYS A 32 10.65 3.26 17.78
C CYS A 32 10.26 2.08 16.88
N LEU A 33 8.96 1.80 16.76
CA LEU A 33 8.45 0.86 15.77
C LEU A 33 8.43 1.51 14.40
N MET A 34 9.09 0.89 13.41
CA MET A 34 9.06 1.33 12.03
C MET A 34 8.16 0.42 11.19
N VAL A 35 7.23 1.01 10.44
CA VAL A 35 6.35 0.29 9.51
C VAL A 35 6.63 0.77 8.10
N LEU A 36 7.07 -0.14 7.24
CA LEU A 36 7.38 0.13 5.84
C LEU A 36 6.10 0.24 5.01
N LEU A 37 6.15 1.14 4.03
CA LEU A 37 5.08 1.41 3.08
C LEU A 37 5.54 1.06 1.66
N HIS A 38 4.62 0.53 0.86
CA HIS A 38 4.83 0.39 -0.59
C HIS A 38 4.64 1.72 -1.32
N TRP A 39 3.73 2.56 -0.83
CA TRP A 39 3.46 3.88 -1.38
C TRP A 39 3.31 4.90 -0.24
N PRO A 40 4.04 6.03 -0.25
CA PRO A 40 4.00 7.02 0.83
C PRO A 40 2.74 7.90 0.81
N GLY A 41 1.94 7.81 -0.24
CA GLY A 41 0.77 8.65 -0.48
C GLY A 41 1.03 9.82 -1.43
N PRO A 42 0.01 10.64 -1.71
CA PRO A 42 0.06 11.66 -2.75
C PRO A 42 1.03 12.81 -2.43
N GLU A 43 1.26 13.09 -1.14
CA GLU A 43 2.23 14.10 -0.69
C GLU A 43 3.69 13.61 -0.79
N GLY A 44 3.91 12.33 -1.08
CA GLY A 44 5.23 11.72 -1.10
C GLY A 44 5.86 11.62 0.29
N GLY A 45 7.19 11.58 0.33
CA GLY A 45 7.98 11.47 1.56
C GLY A 45 8.52 10.06 1.79
N GLU A 46 8.93 9.80 3.02
CA GLU A 46 9.60 8.55 3.37
C GLU A 46 8.65 7.34 3.21
N PRO A 47 9.13 6.22 2.64
CA PRO A 47 8.35 4.99 2.47
C PRO A 47 8.23 4.20 3.78
N TRP A 48 8.11 4.89 4.91
CA TRP A 48 7.86 4.31 6.23
C TRP A 48 7.18 5.31 7.18
N VAL A 49 6.62 4.77 8.26
CA VAL A 49 6.11 5.54 9.40
C VAL A 49 6.75 5.01 10.68
N THR A 50 7.23 5.92 11.52
CA THR A 50 7.78 5.58 12.84
C THR A 50 6.80 5.90 13.95
N PHE A 51 6.73 5.02 14.94
CA PHE A 51 5.88 5.15 16.12
C PHE A 51 6.74 5.06 17.38
N SER A 52 6.65 6.07 18.25
CA SER A 52 7.38 6.14 19.52
C SER A 52 6.52 5.84 20.74
N GLN A 53 5.25 5.45 20.53
CA GLN A 53 4.32 5.12 21.61
C GLN A 53 4.67 3.76 22.23
N THR A 54 4.35 3.57 23.51
CA THR A 54 4.80 2.40 24.28
C THR A 54 3.91 1.17 24.11
N SER A 55 2.69 1.32 23.61
CA SER A 55 1.77 0.20 23.35
C SER A 55 0.75 0.63 22.30
N LEU A 56 0.83 0.02 21.12
CA LEU A 56 -0.10 0.25 20.01
C LEU A 56 -0.67 -1.07 19.53
N THR A 57 -1.94 -1.09 19.19
CA THR A 57 -2.53 -2.20 18.46
C THR A 57 -2.17 -2.12 16.98
N ALA A 58 -2.14 -3.26 16.30
CA ALA A 58 -1.97 -3.30 14.84
C ALA A 58 -3.07 -2.49 14.12
N GLU A 59 -4.30 -2.47 14.64
CA GLU A 59 -5.40 -1.67 14.11
C GLU A 59 -5.13 -0.16 14.20
N GLU A 60 -4.68 0.34 15.36
CA GLU A 60 -4.36 1.77 15.53
C GLU A 60 -3.24 2.22 14.58
N VAL A 61 -2.23 1.37 14.39
CA VAL A 61 -1.16 1.62 13.41
C VAL A 61 -1.72 1.67 11.99
N CYS A 62 -2.58 0.70 11.62
CA CYS A 62 -3.24 0.69 10.31
C CYS A 62 -4.09 1.94 10.08
N ILE A 63 -4.87 2.40 11.07
CA ILE A 63 -5.68 3.62 11.00
C ILE A 63 -4.78 4.83 10.75
N HIS A 64 -3.68 4.95 11.49
CA HIS A 64 -2.76 6.08 11.35
C HIS A 64 -2.11 6.13 9.96
N ILE A 65 -1.63 4.98 9.46
CA ILE A 65 -1.03 4.88 8.13
C ILE A 65 -2.06 5.15 7.05
N ALA A 66 -3.25 4.55 7.14
CA ALA A 66 -4.32 4.75 6.17
C ALA A 66 -4.70 6.23 6.04
N HIS A 67 -4.84 6.92 7.18
CA HIS A 67 -5.11 8.36 7.18
C HIS A 67 -3.99 9.16 6.50
N LYS A 68 -2.72 8.84 6.79
CA LYS A 68 -1.56 9.49 6.15
C LYS A 68 -1.54 9.29 4.62
N VAL A 69 -1.83 8.07 4.17
CA VAL A 69 -1.75 7.70 2.75
C VAL A 69 -3.03 8.07 1.97
N GLY A 70 -4.09 8.48 2.67
CA GLY A 70 -5.38 8.89 2.07
C GLY A 70 -6.34 7.72 1.81
N ILE A 71 -6.10 6.55 2.40
CA ILE A 71 -7.03 5.41 2.34
C ILE A 71 -8.25 5.73 3.21
N THR A 72 -9.44 5.61 2.62
CA THR A 72 -10.68 5.97 3.31
C THR A 72 -11.14 4.88 4.28
N PRO A 73 -11.93 5.22 5.32
CA PRO A 73 -12.41 4.23 6.30
C PRO A 73 -13.11 2.99 5.70
N PRO A 74 -13.92 3.09 4.62
CA PRO A 74 -14.49 1.91 3.97
C PRO A 74 -13.47 0.92 3.39
N CYS A 75 -12.26 1.37 3.07
CA CYS A 75 -11.19 0.55 2.49
C CYS A 75 -10.15 0.10 3.51
N LEU A 76 -10.09 0.71 4.70
CA LEU A 76 -9.12 0.39 5.76
C LEU A 76 -9.09 -1.11 6.09
N ASN A 77 -10.26 -1.75 6.16
CA ASN A 77 -10.38 -3.17 6.52
C ASN A 77 -9.78 -4.14 5.49
N LEU A 78 -9.36 -3.65 4.32
CA LEU A 78 -8.64 -4.44 3.33
C LEU A 78 -7.14 -4.56 3.66
N PHE A 79 -6.63 -3.70 4.55
CA PHE A 79 -5.22 -3.60 4.89
C PHE A 79 -4.92 -4.21 6.26
N ALA A 80 -3.68 -4.68 6.43
CA ALA A 80 -3.16 -5.20 7.69
C ALA A 80 -1.63 -5.07 7.75
N LEU A 81 -1.05 -5.40 8.91
CA LEU A 81 0.39 -5.46 9.09
C LEU A 81 0.93 -6.87 8.79
N TYR A 82 1.97 -6.93 7.97
CA TYR A 82 2.70 -8.14 7.62
C TYR A 82 4.11 -8.09 8.20
N ASN A 83 4.47 -9.06 9.03
CA ASN A 83 5.84 -9.24 9.50
C ASN A 83 6.63 -10.05 8.47
N ALA A 84 7.55 -9.39 7.77
CA ALA A 84 8.33 -10.01 6.70
C ALA A 84 9.34 -11.06 7.19
N GLN A 85 9.89 -10.86 8.39
CA GLN A 85 10.86 -11.79 8.98
C GLN A 85 10.20 -13.10 9.40
N ALA A 86 9.09 -13.02 10.12
CA ALA A 86 8.33 -14.18 10.59
C ALA A 86 7.38 -14.75 9.52
N LYS A 87 7.14 -14.01 8.43
CA LYS A 87 6.20 -14.36 7.35
C LYS A 87 4.77 -14.57 7.84
N VAL A 88 4.33 -13.74 8.78
CA VAL A 88 3.00 -13.82 9.39
C VAL A 88 2.27 -12.47 9.31
N TRP A 89 0.95 -12.54 9.22
CA TRP A 89 0.09 -11.37 9.37
C TRP A 89 -0.29 -11.18 10.83
N LEU A 90 -0.28 -9.94 11.29
CA LEU A 90 -0.70 -9.62 12.65
C LEU A 90 -2.24 -9.50 12.71
N PRO A 91 -2.90 -10.04 13.75
CA PRO A 91 -4.31 -9.76 13.97
C PRO A 91 -4.49 -8.29 14.39
N PRO A 92 -5.64 -7.66 14.10
CA PRO A 92 -5.86 -6.23 14.38
C PRO A 92 -5.72 -5.87 15.87
N ASN A 93 -6.03 -6.80 16.77
CA ASN A 93 -5.90 -6.63 18.21
C ASN A 93 -4.51 -6.97 18.77
N HIS A 94 -3.51 -7.25 17.91
CA HIS A 94 -2.15 -7.54 18.35
C HIS A 94 -1.51 -6.28 18.94
N ILE A 95 -1.01 -6.38 20.17
CA ILE A 95 -0.26 -5.31 20.82
C ILE A 95 1.20 -5.38 20.35
N LEU A 96 1.67 -4.31 19.74
CA LEU A 96 3.01 -4.14 19.22
C LEU A 96 3.95 -3.66 20.33
N ASP A 97 5.05 -4.38 20.48
CA ASP A 97 6.14 -4.01 21.38
C ASP A 97 7.14 -3.14 20.64
N THR A 98 7.21 -1.84 20.98
CA THR A 98 8.08 -0.86 20.33
C THR A 98 9.55 -0.99 20.74
N SER A 99 9.88 -1.92 21.63
CA SER A 99 11.26 -2.30 21.96
C SER A 99 11.89 -3.30 20.99
N GLN A 100 11.09 -3.92 20.11
CA GLN A 100 11.57 -4.93 19.16
C GLN A 100 11.69 -4.36 17.75
N ASP A 101 12.83 -4.59 17.12
CA ASP A 101 13.02 -4.33 15.69
C ASP A 101 12.19 -5.34 14.87
N MET A 102 10.95 -4.98 14.57
CA MET A 102 10.05 -5.78 13.73
C MET A 102 10.03 -5.21 12.31
N ASN A 103 10.35 -6.03 11.32
CA ASN A 103 10.24 -5.65 9.91
C ASN A 103 8.78 -5.77 9.44
N LEU A 104 7.97 -4.75 9.74
CA LEU A 104 6.55 -4.69 9.44
C LEU A 104 6.27 -3.92 8.16
N TYR A 105 5.38 -4.45 7.33
CA TYR A 105 4.83 -3.78 6.16
C TYR A 105 3.34 -3.53 6.34
N PHE A 106 2.88 -2.34 6.01
CA PHE A 106 1.45 -2.09 5.80
C PHE A 106 1.07 -2.58 4.40
N ARG A 107 0.12 -3.52 4.31
CA ARG A 107 -0.22 -4.18 3.04
C ARG A 107 -1.70 -4.47 2.92
N MET A 108 -2.22 -4.45 1.69
CA MET A 108 -3.51 -5.03 1.36
C MET A 108 -3.45 -6.55 1.58
N ARG A 109 -4.28 -7.04 2.50
CA ARG A 109 -4.40 -8.45 2.90
C ARG A 109 -5.61 -9.12 2.26
N PHE A 110 -6.73 -8.40 2.19
CA PHE A 110 -7.98 -8.92 1.65
C PHE A 110 -8.16 -8.40 0.24
N TYR A 111 -7.99 -9.29 -0.74
CA TYR A 111 -8.02 -8.96 -2.16
C TYR A 111 -9.08 -9.80 -2.87
N PHE A 112 -9.84 -9.15 -3.75
CA PHE A 112 -10.86 -9.79 -4.58
C PHE A 112 -10.40 -9.75 -6.03
N ARG A 113 -10.32 -10.92 -6.67
CA ARG A 113 -9.97 -11.00 -8.09
C ARG A 113 -11.03 -10.32 -8.95
N ASN A 114 -10.61 -9.77 -10.08
CA ASN A 114 -11.48 -9.07 -11.03
C ASN A 114 -12.29 -7.92 -10.40
N TRP A 115 -11.78 -7.28 -9.34
CA TRP A 115 -12.41 -6.11 -8.73
C TRP A 115 -12.58 -4.93 -9.71
N HIS A 116 -11.74 -4.87 -10.75
CA HIS A 116 -11.80 -3.88 -11.83
C HIS A 116 -12.80 -4.26 -12.95
N GLY A 117 -13.36 -5.47 -12.94
CA GLY A 117 -14.38 -5.92 -13.90
C GLY A 117 -13.93 -5.99 -15.36
N MET A 118 -12.63 -6.08 -15.63
CA MET A 118 -12.09 -6.09 -17.00
C MET A 118 -11.95 -7.49 -17.59
N ASN A 119 -12.06 -8.54 -16.77
CA ASN A 119 -12.10 -9.91 -17.25
C ASN A 119 -13.56 -10.36 -17.40
N PRO A 120 -14.10 -10.49 -18.63
CA PRO A 120 -15.48 -10.92 -18.85
C PRO A 120 -15.70 -12.41 -18.51
N GLN A 121 -14.64 -13.19 -18.27
CA GLN A 121 -14.72 -14.60 -17.89
C GLN A 121 -14.87 -14.82 -16.38
N GLU A 122 -14.60 -13.78 -15.57
CA GLU A 122 -14.72 -13.83 -14.11
C GLU A 122 -15.89 -12.93 -13.65
N PRO A 123 -16.59 -13.25 -12.55
CA PRO A 123 -17.61 -12.37 -11.99
C PRO A 123 -17.05 -11.00 -11.62
N ALA A 124 -17.83 -9.93 -11.78
CA ALA A 124 -17.50 -8.61 -11.26
C ALA A 124 -17.64 -8.55 -9.73
N VAL A 125 -16.83 -7.71 -9.07
CA VAL A 125 -16.87 -7.53 -7.61
C VAL A 125 -17.13 -6.07 -7.27
N TYR A 126 -18.13 -5.84 -6.43
CA TYR A 126 -18.55 -4.50 -6.00
C TYR A 126 -19.13 -4.55 -4.58
N ARG A 127 -19.21 -3.38 -3.93
CA ARG A 127 -19.91 -3.20 -2.65
C ARG A 127 -21.40 -2.99 -2.90
N CYS A 128 -22.24 -3.40 -1.95
CA CYS A 128 -23.69 -3.19 -2.05
C CYS A 128 -24.01 -1.68 -2.13
N GLY A 129 -24.81 -1.30 -3.12
CA GLY A 129 -25.34 0.06 -3.26
C GLY A 129 -26.56 0.32 -2.36
N PHE A 130 -27.02 1.58 -2.34
CA PHE A 130 -28.24 1.95 -1.63
C PHE A 130 -29.48 1.39 -2.35
N PRO A 131 -30.42 0.77 -1.63
CA PRO A 131 -31.70 0.35 -2.21
C PRO A 131 -32.51 1.57 -2.69
N GLY A 132 -32.94 1.57 -3.95
CA GLY A 132 -33.93 2.54 -4.47
C GLY A 132 -33.39 3.74 -5.27
N ALA A 133 -32.12 3.73 -5.70
CA ALA A 133 -31.66 4.67 -6.72
C ALA A 133 -32.15 4.23 -8.10
N GLU A 134 -33.37 4.65 -8.46
CA GLU A 134 -33.96 4.53 -9.79
C GLU A 134 -33.13 5.32 -10.82
N THR A 135 -32.06 4.72 -11.33
CA THR A 135 -31.33 5.27 -12.48
C THR A 135 -30.96 4.14 -13.41
N SER A 136 -31.62 4.11 -14.58
CA SER A 136 -31.26 3.36 -15.80
C SER A 136 -30.60 1.99 -15.56
N SER A 137 -31.37 0.92 -15.73
CA SER A 137 -31.04 -0.52 -15.74
C SER A 137 -29.55 -0.92 -15.63
N ASP A 138 -28.64 -0.34 -16.43
CA ASP A 138 -27.21 -0.69 -16.45
C ASP A 138 -26.40 -0.22 -15.22
N ARG A 139 -26.79 0.87 -14.54
CA ARG A 139 -26.07 1.37 -13.35
C ARG A 139 -26.55 0.77 -12.04
N ALA A 140 -27.79 0.28 -11.99
CA ALA A 140 -28.34 -0.38 -10.81
C ALA A 140 -27.68 -1.75 -10.53
N GLU A 141 -27.12 -2.39 -11.56
CA GLU A 141 -26.38 -3.66 -11.45
C GLU A 141 -24.90 -3.47 -11.07
N GLN A 142 -24.38 -2.25 -11.20
CA GLN A 142 -22.99 -1.90 -10.89
C GLN A 142 -22.97 -1.29 -9.49
N GLY A 143 -22.73 -2.11 -8.47
CA GLY A 143 -22.60 -1.63 -7.09
C GLY A 143 -21.50 -0.59 -6.90
N VAL A 144 -21.26 -0.20 -5.64
CA VAL A 144 -20.23 0.81 -5.32
C VAL A 144 -18.83 0.24 -5.54
N GLN A 145 -17.91 1.07 -6.07
CA GLN A 145 -16.52 0.70 -6.28
C GLN A 145 -15.89 0.11 -5.01
N LEU A 146 -15.09 -0.96 -5.18
CA LEU A 146 -14.49 -1.67 -4.05
C LEU A 146 -13.37 -0.87 -3.38
N LEU A 147 -12.53 -0.25 -4.20
CA LEU A 147 -11.34 0.50 -3.80
C LEU A 147 -11.54 1.99 -4.06
N ASP A 148 -11.05 2.82 -3.15
CA ASP A 148 -10.84 4.25 -3.42
C ASP A 148 -9.52 4.47 -4.20
N SER A 149 -9.28 5.71 -4.64
CA SER A 149 -8.10 6.06 -5.42
C SER A 149 -6.79 5.73 -4.70
N ALA A 150 -6.67 6.06 -3.41
CA ALA A 150 -5.47 5.82 -2.64
C ALA A 150 -5.21 4.31 -2.44
N SER A 151 -6.25 3.52 -2.21
CA SER A 151 -6.17 2.06 -2.07
C SER A 151 -5.76 1.39 -3.38
N PHE A 152 -6.21 1.92 -4.52
CA PHE A 152 -5.79 1.48 -5.84
C PHE A 152 -4.30 1.78 -6.08
N GLU A 153 -3.86 3.02 -5.84
CA GLU A 153 -2.46 3.41 -6.00
C GLU A 153 -1.55 2.61 -5.05
N TYR A 154 -1.97 2.42 -3.80
CA TYR A 154 -1.24 1.57 -2.86
C TYR A 154 -1.13 0.13 -3.35
N LEU A 155 -2.24 -0.45 -3.84
CA LEU A 155 -2.24 -1.79 -4.38
C LEU A 155 -1.28 -1.91 -5.56
N PHE A 156 -1.26 -0.93 -6.47
CA PHE A 156 -0.38 -0.92 -7.64
C PHE A 156 1.10 -0.97 -7.26
N GLU A 157 1.55 -0.16 -6.29
CA GLU A 157 2.94 -0.16 -5.82
C GLU A 157 3.30 -1.38 -4.96
N GLN A 158 2.32 -2.11 -4.45
CA GLN A 158 2.53 -3.29 -3.62
C GLN A 158 2.85 -4.57 -4.42
N VAL A 159 2.39 -4.67 -5.68
CA VAL A 159 2.40 -5.93 -6.46
C VAL A 159 3.80 -6.32 -6.96
#